data_AF-A0A5C1AB03-F1
#
_entry.id   AF-A0A5C1AB03-F1
#
_cell.length_a   1.000
_cell.length_b   1.000
_cell.length_c   1.000
_cell.angle_alpha   90.00
_cell.angle_beta   90.00
_cell.angle_gamma   90.00
#
_symmetry.space_group_name_H-M   'P 1'
#
loop_
_entity.id
_entity.type
_entity.pdbx_description
1 polymer ?
#
loop_
_entity_poly.entity_id
_entity_poly.type
_entity_poly.pdbx_seq_one_letter_code
_entity_poly.pdbx_strand_id
1 'polypeptide(L)'
;MTTTIVPTLITPGVIAAEVGVPLHRVTHILATRPHIRPSARAGTLRLYDQAAVEAVRAEIERKCSVKSSRPALQLLAGSTS
;
A
#
# COMPACT_ATOMS: atom_id res chain seq x y z
N MET A 1 25.83 0.03 -20.26
CA MET A 1 25.13 1.16 -19.62
C MET A 1 24.53 0.67 -18.33
N THR A 2 25.05 1.09 -17.18
CA THR A 2 24.54 0.70 -15.86
C THR A 2 23.39 1.63 -15.50
N THR A 3 22.15 1.13 -15.53
CA THR A 3 20.98 1.89 -15.09
C THR A 3 21.03 2.07 -13.58
N THR A 4 21.29 3.29 -13.12
CA THR A 4 21.19 3.64 -11.71
C THR A 4 19.71 3.65 -11.32
N ILE A 5 19.28 2.65 -10.55
CA ILE A 5 17.92 2.57 -10.03
C ILE A 5 17.86 3.50 -8.81
N VAL A 6 17.25 4.67 -8.96
CA VAL A 6 17.04 5.58 -7.83
C VAL A 6 15.86 5.05 -7.02
N PRO A 7 16.03 4.66 -5.74
CA PRO A 7 14.93 4.16 -4.94
C PRO A 7 13.94 5.29 -4.66
N THR A 8 12.71 5.15 -5.17
CA THR A 8 11.63 6.10 -4.90
C THR A 8 11.10 5.87 -3.49
N LEU A 9 11.21 6.92 -2.68
CA LEU A 9 10.65 6.95 -1.34
C LEU A 9 9.19 7.41 -1.39
N ILE A 10 8.32 6.65 -0.74
CA ILE A 10 6.87 6.83 -0.76
C ILE A 10 6.30 7.04 0.63
N THR A 11 5.16 7.74 0.68
CA THR A 11 4.45 8.04 1.92
C THR A 11 3.44 6.93 2.25
N PRO A 12 2.98 6.79 3.51
CA PRO A 12 1.91 5.86 3.87
C PRO A 12 0.63 6.03 3.04
N GLY A 13 0.33 7.26 2.61
CA GLY A 13 -0.80 7.55 1.73
C GLY A 13 -0.64 6.93 0.34
N VAL A 14 0.56 7.00 -0.23
CA VAL A 14 0.87 6.35 -1.52
C VAL A 14 0.79 4.83 -1.38
N ILE A 15 1.33 4.26 -0.30
CA ILE A 15 1.21 2.82 -0.02
C ILE A 15 -0.27 2.39 0.05
N ALA A 16 -1.12 3.18 0.71
CA ALA A 16 -2.54 2.90 0.81
C ALA A 16 -3.24 2.89 -0.56
N ALA A 17 -2.93 3.84 -1.42
CA ALA A 17 -3.44 3.89 -2.79
C ALA A 17 -2.95 2.71 -3.63
N GLU A 18 -1.67 2.36 -3.52
CA GLU A 18 -1.04 1.29 -4.29
C GLU A 18 -1.52 -0.11 -3.88
N VAL A 19 -1.85 -0.31 -2.60
CA VAL A 19 -2.34 -1.59 -2.07
C VAL A 19 -3.87 -1.67 -2.06
N GLY A 20 -4.57 -0.55 -2.31
CA GLY A 20 -6.04 -0.52 -2.38
C GLY A 20 -6.73 -0.68 -1.03
N VAL A 21 -6.12 -0.24 0.06
CA VAL A 21 -6.68 -0.33 1.42
C VAL A 21 -6.70 1.03 2.12
N PRO A 22 -7.57 1.23 3.14
CA PRO A 22 -7.62 2.48 3.87
C PRO A 22 -6.30 2.84 4.58
N LEU A 23 -5.94 4.13 4.61
CA LEU A 23 -4.72 4.64 5.25
C LEU A 23 -4.58 4.23 6.73
N HIS A 24 -5.67 4.25 7.49
CA HIS A 24 -5.65 3.84 8.91
C HIS A 24 -5.22 2.37 9.08
N ARG A 25 -5.52 1.51 8.09
CA ARG A 25 -5.12 0.10 8.11
C ARG A 25 -3.64 -0.05 7.81
N VAL A 26 -3.13 0.67 6.82
CA VAL A 26 -1.70 0.71 6.50
C VAL A 26 -0.90 1.24 7.68
N THR A 27 -1.30 2.39 8.25
CA THR A 27 -0.61 2.98 9.41
C THR A 27 -0.61 2.05 10.62
N HIS A 28 -1.70 1.31 10.87
CA HIS A 28 -1.72 0.26 11.90
C HIS A 28 -0.73 -0.88 11.61
N ILE A 29 -0.62 -1.35 10.37
CA ILE A 29 0.36 -2.38 9.99
C ILE A 29 1.78 -1.85 10.22
N LEU A 30 2.10 -0.66 9.71
CA LEU A 30 3.40 -0.03 9.87
C LEU A 30 3.76 0.22 11.35
N ALA A 31 2.77 0.49 12.21
CA ALA A 31 2.99 0.67 13.64
C ALA A 31 3.17 -0.66 14.41
N THR A 32 2.51 -1.73 13.97
CA THR A 32 2.50 -3.03 14.67
C THR A 32 3.51 -4.04 14.13
N ARG A 33 4.14 -3.75 12.99
CA ARG A 33 5.12 -4.63 12.34
C ARG A 33 6.52 -4.02 12.35
N PRO A 34 7.34 -4.32 13.38
CA PRO A 34 8.63 -3.67 13.58
C PRO A 34 9.70 -4.03 12.54
N HIS A 35 9.43 -5.05 11.71
CA HIS A 35 10.29 -5.41 10.58
C HIS A 35 10.10 -4.48 9.37
N ILE A 36 8.98 -3.75 9.28
CA ILE A 36 8.76 -2.73 8.24
C ILE A 36 9.22 -1.39 8.80
N ARG A 37 10.45 -0.99 8.43
CA ARG A 37 11.07 0.24 8.95
C ARG A 37 10.98 1.36 7.92
N PRO A 38 10.83 2.62 8.37
CA PRO A 38 10.92 3.75 7.47
C PRO A 38 12.35 3.89 6.94
N SER A 39 12.49 4.05 5.64
CA SER A 39 13.78 4.26 4.96
C SER A 39 14.26 5.71 5.10
N ALA A 40 13.35 6.67 5.30
CA ALA A 40 13.69 8.06 5.59
C ALA A 40 12.57 8.81 6.35
N ARG A 41 12.82 10.09 6.66
CA ARG A 41 11.81 11.03 7.18
C ARG A 41 11.82 12.32 6.39
N ALA A 42 10.64 12.87 6.14
CA ALA A 42 10.42 14.21 5.62
C ALA A 42 9.66 15.02 6.68
N GLY A 43 10.41 15.76 7.52
CA GLY A 43 9.86 16.38 8.73
C GLY A 43 9.30 15.32 9.69
N THR A 44 7.99 15.39 9.96
CA THR A 44 7.28 14.39 10.79
C THR A 44 6.84 13.16 9.99
N LEU A 45 6.87 13.22 8.66
CA LEU A 45 6.38 12.16 7.79
C LEU A 45 7.42 11.04 7.67
N ARG A 46 6.97 9.80 7.80
CA ARG A 46 7.79 8.60 7.55
C ARG A 46 7.73 8.25 6.08
N LEU A 47 8.89 8.01 5.47
CA LEU A 47 9.00 7.57 4.09
C LEU A 47 9.49 6.13 4.06
N TYR A 48 9.03 5.40 3.06
CA TYR A 48 9.28 3.98 2.88
C TYR A 48 9.75 3.70 1.46
N ASP A 49 10.47 2.60 1.26
CA ASP A 49 10.83 2.11 -0.05
C ASP A 49 9.77 1.15 -0.60
N GLN A 50 10.02 0.65 -1.81
CA GLN A 50 9.18 -0.37 -2.44
C GLN A 50 9.15 -1.69 -1.67
N ALA A 51 10.21 -2.05 -0.93
CA ALA A 51 10.21 -3.28 -0.14
C ALA A 51 9.15 -3.23 0.99
N ALA A 52 8.90 -2.04 1.55
CA ALA A 52 7.81 -1.84 2.50
C ALA A 52 6.42 -2.04 1.88
N VAL A 53 6.22 -1.69 0.61
CA VAL A 53 4.93 -1.94 -0.10
C VAL A 53 4.64 -3.42 -0.14
N GLU A 54 5.62 -4.20 -0.59
CA GLU A 54 5.47 -5.66 -0.71
C GLU A 54 5.28 -6.32 0.66
N ALA A 55 5.98 -5.84 1.69
CA ALA A 55 5.77 -6.31 3.06
C ALA A 55 4.35 -6.00 3.56
N VAL A 56 3.82 -4.81 3.27
CA VAL A 56 2.44 -4.45 3.63
C VAL A 56 1.43 -5.31 2.87
N ARG A 57 1.65 -5.62 1.59
CA ARG A 57 0.80 -6.55 0.82
C ARG A 57 0.77 -7.93 1.48
N ALA A 58 1.95 -8.49 1.79
CA ALA A 58 2.05 -9.79 2.45
C ALA A 58 1.37 -9.83 3.84
N GLU A 59 1.48 -8.75 4.62
CA GLU A 59 0.79 -8.63 5.92
C GLU A 59 -0.73 -8.58 5.77
N ILE A 60 -1.23 -7.91 4.72
CA ILE A 60 -2.66 -7.85 4.43
C ILE A 60 -3.15 -9.24 4.03
N GLU A 61 -2.47 -9.93 3.12
CA GLU A 61 -2.83 -11.30 2.73
C GLU A 61 -2.83 -12.26 3.92
N ARG A 62 -1.82 -12.18 4.80
CA ARG A 62 -1.75 -13.00 6.01
C ARG A 62 -2.93 -12.75 6.96
N LYS A 63 -3.36 -11.50 7.12
CA LYS A 63 -4.47 -11.12 8.01
C LYS A 63 -5.86 -11.32 7.37
N CYS A 64 -5.97 -11.14 6.05
CA CYS A 64 -7.21 -11.25 5.31
C CYS A 64 -7.30 -12.63 4.65
N SER A 65 -7.63 -13.66 5.43
CA SER A 65 -8.08 -14.92 4.85
C SER A 65 -9.51 -14.87 4.27
N VAL A 66 -10.23 -13.74 4.36
CA VAL A 66 -11.61 -13.60 3.84
C VAL A 66 -11.86 -12.23 3.19
N LYS A 67 -12.43 -12.29 1.98
CA LYS A 67 -12.70 -11.24 0.97
C LYS A 67 -13.43 -9.98 1.50
N SER A 68 -13.08 -8.81 0.95
CA SER A 68 -14.02 -7.70 0.77
C SER A 68 -13.70 -6.88 -0.48
N SER A 69 -13.79 -7.52 -1.65
CA SER A 69 -14.03 -6.79 -2.90
C SER A 69 -15.54 -6.80 -3.14
N ARG A 70 -16.20 -5.68 -2.85
CA ARG A 70 -17.29 -5.25 -3.73
C ARG A 70 -16.60 -4.42 -4.80
N PRO A 71 -16.35 -4.94 -6.00
CA PRO A 71 -15.85 -4.10 -7.07
C PRO A 71 -16.98 -3.12 -7.42
N ALA A 72 -16.81 -1.85 -7.06
CA ALA A 72 -17.70 -0.76 -7.47
C ALA A 72 -17.53 -0.40 -8.97
N LEU A 73 -17.25 -1.40 -9.81
CA LEU A 73 -16.94 -1.26 -11.24
C LEU A 73 -17.82 -2.17 -12.12
N GLN A 74 -18.99 -2.56 -11.61
CA GLN A 74 -20.12 -3.07 -12.40
C GLN A 74 -21.25 -2.03 -12.39
N LEU A 75 -20.96 -0.82 -12.89
CA LEU A 75 -22.00 0.18 -13.18
C LEU A 75 -21.77 0.79 -14.56
N LEU A 76 -21.45 -0.05 -15.54
CA LEU A 76 -21.50 0.27 -16.97
C LEU A 76 -22.01 -0.95 -17.74
N ALA A 77 -23.13 -1.53 -17.28
CA ALA A 77 -24.01 -2.27 -18.17
C ALA A 77 -24.93 -1.25 -18.81
N GLY A 78 -24.48 -0.73 -19.95
CA GLY A 78 -25.27 0.15 -20.80
C GLY A 78 -26.58 -0.53 -21.19
N SER A 79 -27.67 0.15 -20.85
CA SER A 79 -28.85 0.38 -21.69
C SER A 79 -28.84 -0.34 -23.05
N THR A 80 -29.53 -1.47 -23.13
CA THR A 80 -30.20 -1.91 -24.35
C THR A 80 -31.68 -2.03 -24.04
N SER A 81 -32.45 -1.03 -24.46
CA SER A 81 -33.82 -1.11 -25.01
C SER A 81 -34.32 0.29 -25.31
#